data_AF-B8GHR0-F1
#
_entry.id   AF-B8GHR0-F1
#
_cell.length_a   1.000
_cell.length_b   1.000
_cell.length_c   1.000
_cell.angle_alpha   90.00
_cell.angle_beta   90.00
_cell.angle_gamma   90.00
#
_symmetry.space_group_name_H-M   'P 1'
#
loop_
_entity.id
_entity.type
_entity.pdbx_description
1 polymer ?
#
loop_
_entity_poly.entity_id
_entity_poly.type
_entity_poly.pdbx_seq_one_letter_code
_entity_poly.pdbx_strand_id
1 'polypeptide(L)'
;MGVFRYDSKYAAPTKEQRERYMKGESKEIHFGEEGEIMVIEYDEAAYLKDEVDGVRILFTGVEDKGRIYDEVKLLLDQHQQKVDPRESFKNAGDL
;
A
#
# COMPACT_ATOMS: atom_id res chain seq x y z
N MET A 1 -6.28 -13.39 13.31
CA MET A 1 -6.25 -12.14 12.55
C MET A 1 -5.03 -12.21 11.62
N GLY A 2 -5.06 -11.53 10.48
CA GLY A 2 -4.07 -11.78 9.41
C GLY A 2 -4.09 -10.76 8.27
N VAL A 3 -3.21 -10.98 7.30
CA VAL A 3 -2.95 -10.05 6.19
C VAL A 3 -3.38 -10.66 4.86
N PHE A 4 -4.21 -9.93 4.12
CA PHE A 4 -4.66 -10.32 2.77
C PHE A 4 -4.02 -9.39 1.75
N ARG A 5 -3.16 -9.95 0.89
CA ARG A 5 -2.52 -9.21 -0.20
C ARG A 5 -3.21 -9.53 -1.52
N TYR A 6 -3.41 -8.49 -2.31
CA TYR A 6 -4.02 -8.55 -3.63
C TYR A 6 -3.07 -7.89 -4.63
N ASP A 7 -2.47 -8.71 -5.49
CA ASP A 7 -1.47 -8.29 -6.50
C ASP A 7 -2.12 -7.74 -7.78
N SER A 8 -3.27 -7.07 -7.64
CA SER A 8 -3.99 -6.53 -8.79
C SER A 8 -4.83 -5.33 -8.42
N LYS A 9 -4.72 -4.27 -9.23
CA LYS A 9 -5.54 -3.05 -9.08
C LYS A 9 -7.05 -3.28 -9.22
N TYR A 10 -7.47 -4.41 -9.76
CA TYR A 10 -8.88 -4.78 -9.87
C TYR A 10 -9.33 -5.70 -8.73
N ALA A 11 -8.38 -6.30 -8.01
CA ALA A 11 -8.69 -7.09 -6.85
C ALA A 11 -9.10 -6.17 -5.69
N ALA A 12 -10.06 -6.64 -4.90
CA ALA A 12 -10.61 -5.93 -3.78
C ALA A 12 -10.96 -6.94 -2.69
N PRO A 13 -11.02 -6.49 -1.42
CA PRO A 13 -11.57 -7.29 -0.34
C PRO A 13 -12.95 -7.83 -0.71
N THR A 14 -13.17 -9.10 -0.39
CA THR A 14 -14.47 -9.77 -0.59
C THR A 14 -15.56 -9.06 0.19
N LYS A 15 -16.82 -9.29 -0.19
CA LYS A 15 -17.97 -8.72 0.52
C LYS A 15 -17.93 -9.03 2.03
N GLU A 16 -17.63 -10.28 2.38
CA GLU A 16 -17.51 -10.71 3.78
C GLU A 16 -16.41 -9.96 4.52
N GLN A 17 -15.23 -9.79 3.91
CA GLN A 17 -14.13 -9.03 4.52
C GLN A 17 -14.50 -7.56 4.73
N ARG A 18 -15.22 -6.96 3.78
CA ARG A 18 -15.70 -5.57 3.90
C ARG A 18 -16.68 -5.43 5.05
N GLU A 19 -17.69 -6.29 5.09
CA GLU A 19 -18.72 -6.27 6.14
C GLU A 19 -18.14 -6.55 7.53
N ARG A 20 -17.08 -7.36 7.61
CA ARG A 20 -16.47 -7.75 8.87
C ARG A 20 -15.46 -6.76 9.41
N TYR A 21 -14.57 -6.26 8.54
CA TYR A 21 -13.37 -5.53 8.94
C TYR A 21 -13.37 -4.06 8.49
N MET A 22 -14.13 -3.71 7.44
CA MET A 22 -14.17 -2.36 6.87
C MET A 22 -15.48 -1.65 7.24
N LYS A 23 -15.82 -1.67 8.52
CA LYS A 23 -17.07 -1.10 9.07
C LYS A 23 -16.77 -0.01 10.08
N GLY A 24 -17.74 0.88 10.31
CA GLY A 24 -17.63 1.93 11.31
C GLY A 24 -16.92 3.18 10.81
N GLU A 25 -16.41 3.99 11.75
CA GLU A 25 -15.64 5.19 11.43
C GLU A 25 -14.30 4.78 10.81
N SER A 26 -13.92 5.49 9.75
CA SER A 26 -12.67 5.25 9.05
C SER A 26 -11.90 6.53 8.83
N LYS A 27 -10.58 6.45 8.93
CA LYS A 27 -9.68 7.56 8.64
C LYS A 27 -8.87 7.26 7.39
N GLU A 28 -8.95 8.16 6.42
CA GLU A 28 -8.18 8.09 5.18
C GLU A 28 -6.90 8.93 5.32
N ILE A 29 -5.77 8.34 4.93
CA ILE A 29 -4.45 8.94 5.01
C ILE A 29 -3.76 8.70 3.66
N HIS A 30 -3.24 9.76 3.06
CA HIS A 30 -2.54 9.71 1.79
C HIS A 30 -1.05 9.91 2.00
N PHE A 31 -0.24 9.15 1.26
CA PHE A 31 1.21 9.17 1.28
C PHE A 31 1.75 9.24 -0.16
N GLY A 32 2.94 9.81 -0.32
CA GLY A 32 3.54 10.10 -1.63
C GLY A 32 3.33 11.56 -2.05
N GLU A 33 4.03 12.00 -3.10
CA GLU A 33 3.94 13.39 -3.58
C GLU A 33 2.56 13.68 -4.20
N GLU A 34 1.98 12.69 -4.87
CA GLU A 34 0.66 12.79 -5.51
C GLU A 34 -0.43 12.01 -4.76
N GLY A 35 -0.14 11.50 -3.56
CA GLY A 35 -1.07 10.65 -2.80
C GLY A 35 -1.23 9.26 -3.40
N GLU A 36 -0.15 8.75 -3.99
CA GLU A 36 -0.02 7.46 -4.68
C GLU A 36 -0.39 6.26 -3.80
N ILE A 37 -0.09 6.35 -2.50
CA ILE A 37 -0.44 5.34 -1.52
C ILE A 37 -1.52 5.89 -0.60
N MET A 38 -2.62 5.17 -0.49
CA MET A 38 -3.75 5.50 0.38
C MET A 38 -3.93 4.42 1.43
N VAL A 39 -4.01 4.84 2.69
CA VAL A 39 -4.36 3.97 3.82
C VAL A 39 -5.70 4.38 4.38
N ILE A 40 -6.57 3.40 4.58
CA ILE A 40 -7.87 3.56 5.21
C ILE A 40 -7.84 2.78 6.52
N GLU A 41 -7.77 3.48 7.65
CA GLU A 41 -7.77 2.87 8.97
C GLU A 41 -9.20 2.74 9.50
N TYR A 42 -9.55 1.53 9.94
CA TYR A 42 -10.76 1.20 10.69
C TYR A 42 -10.38 0.89 12.15
N ASP A 43 -11.37 0.69 13.02
CA ASP A 43 -11.15 0.37 14.43
C ASP A 43 -10.26 -0.86 14.62
N GLU A 44 -10.61 -1.98 13.96
CA GLU A 44 -9.93 -3.27 14.08
C GLU A 44 -9.19 -3.71 12.81
N ALA A 45 -9.04 -2.83 11.81
CA ALA A 45 -8.44 -3.19 10.52
C ALA A 45 -7.80 -1.98 9.85
N ALA A 46 -6.96 -2.21 8.85
CA ALA A 46 -6.53 -1.14 7.96
C ALA A 46 -6.30 -1.66 6.55
N TYR A 47 -6.66 -0.83 5.57
CA TYR A 47 -6.62 -1.17 4.16
C TYR A 47 -5.68 -0.23 3.42
N LEU A 48 -4.63 -0.80 2.83
CA LEU A 48 -3.65 -0.11 2.00
C LEU A 48 -4.02 -0.28 0.54
N LYS A 49 -3.97 0.82 -0.21
CA LYS A 49 -4.02 0.86 -1.66
C LYS A 49 -2.78 1.56 -2.16
N ASP A 50 -2.07 0.91 -3.05
CA ASP A 50 -1.05 1.52 -3.88
C ASP A 50 -1.57 1.57 -5.32
N GLU A 51 -1.71 2.78 -5.86
CA GLU A 51 -2.19 2.97 -7.22
C GLU A 51 -1.05 2.92 -8.26
N VAL A 52 0.21 2.97 -7.84
CA VAL A 52 1.39 2.89 -8.73
C VAL A 52 1.62 1.45 -9.18
N ASP A 53 1.79 0.52 -8.24
CA ASP A 53 1.99 -0.90 -8.54
C ASP A 53 0.68 -1.70 -8.55
N GLY A 54 -0.44 -1.06 -8.21
CA GLY A 54 -1.75 -1.72 -8.13
C GLY A 54 -1.84 -2.72 -6.97
N VAL A 55 -0.97 -2.59 -5.97
CA VAL A 55 -0.92 -3.44 -4.79
C VAL A 55 -2.01 -3.01 -3.82
N ARG A 56 -2.77 -3.97 -3.29
CA ARG A 56 -3.79 -3.72 -2.28
C ARG A 56 -3.61 -4.69 -1.14
N ILE A 57 -3.68 -4.20 0.10
CA ILE A 57 -3.42 -5.02 1.28
C ILE A 57 -4.44 -4.71 2.36
N LEU A 58 -5.11 -5.74 2.88
CA LEU A 58 -6.01 -5.63 4.03
C LEU A 58 -5.34 -6.28 5.25
N PHE A 59 -5.05 -5.47 6.26
CA PHE A 59 -4.62 -5.91 7.57
C PHE A 59 -5.85 -6.04 8.46
N THR A 60 -6.05 -7.22 9.03
CA THR A 60 -7.19 -7.49 9.91
C THR A 60 -6.68 -7.78 11.32
N GLY A 61 -7.20 -7.08 12.32
CA GLY A 61 -6.78 -7.15 13.71
C GLY A 61 -5.82 -6.04 14.13
N VAL A 62 -5.84 -5.72 15.42
CA VAL A 62 -5.04 -4.62 16.01
C VAL A 62 -3.54 -4.88 15.87
N GLU A 63 -3.10 -6.13 16.05
CA GLU A 63 -1.69 -6.52 15.92
C GLU A 63 -1.17 -6.34 14.49
N ASP A 64 -1.91 -6.86 13.50
CA ASP A 64 -1.54 -6.76 12.09
C ASP A 64 -1.68 -5.34 11.55
N LYS A 65 -2.70 -4.59 12.00
CA LYS A 65 -2.89 -3.17 11.66
C LYS A 65 -1.65 -2.35 11.99
N GLY A 66 -0.96 -2.63 13.09
CA GLY A 66 0.27 -1.92 13.47
C GLY A 66 1.36 -1.97 12.40
N ARG A 67 1.38 -3.02 11.57
CA ARG A 67 2.38 -3.22 10.51
C ARG A 67 2.10 -2.43 9.23
N ILE A 68 0.94 -1.78 9.11
CA ILE A 68 0.58 -1.09 7.87
C ILE A 68 1.56 0.04 7.52
N TYR A 69 2.07 0.75 8.53
CA TYR A 69 3.00 1.85 8.32
C TYR A 69 4.39 1.39 7.86
N ASP A 70 4.84 0.21 8.32
CA ASP A 70 6.07 -0.41 7.80
C ASP A 70 5.92 -0.74 6.31
N GLU A 71 4.74 -1.22 5.90
CA GLU A 71 4.45 -1.56 4.49
C GLU A 71 4.29 -0.32 3.62
N VAL A 72 3.66 0.75 4.13
CA VAL A 72 3.64 2.06 3.43
C VAL A 72 5.06 2.55 3.20
N LYS A 73 5.92 2.50 4.22
CA LYS A 73 7.31 2.95 4.11
C LYS A 73 8.08 2.14 3.07
N LEU A 74 7.88 0.82 3.03
CA LEU A 74 8.49 -0.05 2.03
C LEU A 74 8.04 0.30 0.61
N LEU A 75 6.74 0.55 0.40
CA LEU A 75 6.19 0.90 -0.91
C LEU A 75 6.68 2.28 -1.37
N LEU A 76 6.73 3.28 -0.47
CA LEU A 76 7.29 4.60 -0.77
C LEU A 76 8.76 4.53 -1.20
N ASP A 77 9.56 3.70 -0.53
CA ASP A 77 10.96 3.48 -0.89
C ASP A 77 11.09 2.82 -2.28
N GLN A 78 10.23 1.82 -2.56
CA GLN A 78 10.17 1.19 -3.88
C GLN A 78 9.76 2.16 -4.99
N HIS A 79 8.82 3.07 -4.74
CA HIS A 79 8.43 4.09 -5.71
C HIS A 79 9.58 5.06 -6.01
N GLN A 80 10.30 5.52 -4.98
CA GLN A 80 11.49 6.37 -5.18
C GLN A 80 12.55 5.67 -6.05
N GLN A 81 12.86 4.41 -5.76
CA GLN A 81 13.82 3.65 -6.58
C GLN A 81 13.36 3.45 -8.03
N LYS A 82 12.04 3.37 -8.28
CA LYS A 82 11.46 3.26 -9.63
C LYS A 82 11.38 4.59 -10.39
N VAL A 83 11.45 5.72 -9.71
CA VAL A 83 11.55 7.06 -10.32
C VAL A 83 12.99 7.39 -10.71
N ASP A 84 13.97 6.61 -10.25
CA ASP A 84 15.41 6.71 -10.56
C ASP A 84 16.00 5.86 -11.74
N PRO A 85 15.27 5.40 -12.79
CA PRO A 85 15.86 4.59 -13.86
C PRO A 85 16.66 5.43 -14.88
N ARG A 86 16.87 6.74 -14.63
CA ARG A 86 17.64 7.64 -15.53
C ARG A 86 19.05 7.98 -15.06
N GLU A 87 19.43 7.63 -13.83
CA GLU A 87 20.82 7.86 -13.33
C GLU A 87 21.73 6.63 -13.46
N SER A 88 21.23 5.49 -13.98
CA SER A 88 22.05 4.26 -14.15
C SER A 88 22.62 4.02 -15.56
N PHE A 89 22.46 4.97 -16.50
CA PHE A 89 23.05 4.88 -17.85
C PHE A 89 23.95 6.07 -18.23
N LYS A 90 24.71 6.62 -17.28
CA LYS A 90 25.89 7.45 -17.58
C LYS A 90 27.11 6.67 -17.12
N ASN A 91 27.69 5.85 -18.00
CA ASN A 91 29.11 5.42 -18.03
C ASN A 91 29.30 4.19 -18.94
N ALA A 92 28.78 4.25 -20.17
CA ALA A 92 29.18 3.33 -21.21
C ALA A 92 29.30 4.12 -22.52
N GLY A 93 30.42 4.85 -22.66
CA GLY A 93 30.67 5.69 -23.81
C GLY A 93 31.98 6.45 -23.73
N ASP A 94 33.03 5.84 -23.21
CA ASP A 94 34.42 6.26 -23.46
C ASP A 94 35.21 5.01 -23.81
N LEU A 95 35.28 4.71 -25.12
CA LEU A 95 36.45 4.15 -25.81
C LEU A 95 36.26 4.19 -27.33
#